data_AF-A0A7S0HYJ0-F1
#
_entry.id   AF-A0A7S0HYJ0-F1
#
_cell.length_a   1.000
_cell.length_b   1.000
_cell.length_c   1.000
_cell.angle_alpha   90.00
_cell.angle_beta   90.00
_cell.angle_gamma   90.00
#
_symmetry.space_group_name_H-M   'P 1'
#
loop_
_entity.id
_entity.type
_entity.pdbx_description
1 polymer ?
#
loop_
_entity_poly.entity_id
_entity_poly.type
_entity_poly.pdbx_seq_one_letter_code
_entity_poly.pdbx_strand_id
1 'polypeptide(L)'
;WQDSRLCGSGAVRLAEQLAACKSDLERWALKCTFLLFPDGVQEFFSILDNCESRVPQLGDNRVMHSKSILPWLLRKAQELEQARGGFAGIGRMSRNEALVKAANIYARIGYMRQYCDLMVEAGEIEKALLVAPAVSLSYWQELASKFAGLLVDRQEA
;
A
#
# COMPACT_ATOMS: atom_id res chain seq x y z
N TRP A 1 -24.63 13.91 -11.20
CA TRP A 1 -24.01 12.57 -11.23
C TRP A 1 -23.33 12.30 -12.58
N GLN A 2 -22.53 13.25 -13.08
CA GLN A 2 -21.69 13.03 -14.26
C GLN A 2 -20.27 12.73 -13.73
N ASP A 3 -19.74 11.58 -14.13
CA ASP A 3 -18.33 11.16 -14.04
C ASP A 3 -17.76 10.64 -12.71
N SER A 4 -18.43 9.67 -12.09
CA SER A 4 -17.72 8.67 -11.27
C SER A 4 -17.13 7.58 -12.19
N ARG A 5 -15.92 7.81 -12.73
CA ARG A 5 -15.22 6.81 -13.54
C ARG A 5 -14.53 5.80 -12.64
N LEU A 6 -14.96 4.53 -12.70
CA LEU A 6 -14.23 3.42 -12.11
C LEU A 6 -12.84 3.34 -12.76
N CYS A 7 -11.78 3.14 -11.97
CA CYS A 7 -10.40 3.13 -12.44
C CYS A 7 -9.74 1.74 -12.26
N GLY A 8 -8.73 1.44 -13.09
CA GLY A 8 -7.96 0.20 -13.04
C GLY A 8 -8.26 -0.78 -14.18
N SER A 9 -7.42 -1.82 -14.31
CA SER A 9 -7.48 -2.80 -15.42
C SER A 9 -8.81 -3.55 -15.48
N GLY A 10 -9.44 -3.82 -14.33
CA GLY A 10 -10.78 -4.41 -14.27
C GLY A 10 -11.86 -3.48 -14.82
N ALA A 11 -11.80 -2.18 -14.50
CA ALA A 11 -12.75 -1.19 -15.00
C ALA A 11 -12.60 -0.94 -16.52
N VAL A 12 -11.36 -0.94 -17.02
CA VAL A 12 -11.07 -0.86 -18.47
C VAL A 12 -11.64 -2.08 -19.20
N ARG A 13 -11.39 -3.27 -18.68
CA ARG A 13 -11.94 -4.52 -19.25
C ARG A 13 -13.47 -4.55 -19.23
N LEU A 14 -14.09 -4.06 -18.15
CA LEU A 14 -15.54 -3.91 -18.07
C LEU A 14 -16.05 -2.92 -19.12
N ALA A 15 -15.38 -1.78 -19.30
CA ALA A 15 -15.78 -0.78 -20.30
C ALA A 15 -15.73 -1.33 -21.73
N GLU A 16 -14.70 -2.11 -22.07
CA GLU A 16 -14.60 -2.82 -23.35
C GLU A 16 -15.74 -3.84 -23.52
N GLN A 17 -16.04 -4.63 -22.48
CA GLN A 17 -17.14 -5.60 -22.49
C GLN A 17 -18.51 -4.91 -22.63
N LEU A 18 -18.73 -3.78 -21.95
CA LEU A 18 -19.96 -3.01 -22.02
C LEU A 18 -20.18 -2.35 -23.39
N ALA A 19 -19.10 -1.95 -24.07
CA ALA A 19 -19.15 -1.43 -25.44
C ALA A 19 -19.52 -2.52 -26.46
N ALA A 20 -19.16 -3.78 -26.20
CA ALA A 20 -19.47 -4.93 -27.05
C ALA A 20 -20.86 -5.53 -26.81
N CYS A 21 -21.57 -5.15 -25.74
CA CYS A 21 -22.91 -5.65 -25.44
C CYS A 21 -23.95 -5.22 -26.47
N LYS A 22 -24.84 -6.15 -26.82
CA LYS A 22 -25.92 -5.93 -27.79
C LYS A 22 -27.25 -5.58 -27.13
N SER A 23 -27.41 -5.91 -25.85
CA SER A 23 -28.62 -5.61 -25.08
C SER A 23 -28.32 -4.91 -23.76
N ASP A 24 -29.30 -4.15 -23.26
CA ASP A 24 -29.18 -3.53 -21.95
C ASP A 24 -29.20 -4.55 -20.81
N LEU A 25 -29.84 -5.72 -21.01
CA LEU A 25 -29.81 -6.82 -20.05
C LEU A 25 -28.40 -7.38 -19.87
N GLU A 26 -27.65 -7.58 -20.97
CA GLU A 26 -26.24 -7.99 -20.91
C GLU A 26 -25.38 -6.94 -20.19
N ARG A 27 -25.62 -5.66 -20.45
CA ARG A 27 -24.92 -4.57 -19.77
C ARG A 27 -25.17 -4.59 -18.27
N TRP A 28 -26.42 -4.82 -17.84
CA TRP A 28 -26.77 -4.95 -16.43
C TRP A 28 -26.17 -6.19 -15.80
N ALA A 29 -26.25 -7.35 -16.46
CA ALA A 29 -25.66 -8.58 -15.97
C ALA A 29 -24.14 -8.46 -15.77
N LEU A 30 -23.43 -7.79 -16.68
CA LEU A 30 -21.98 -7.52 -16.55
C LEU A 30 -21.66 -6.53 -15.44
N LYS A 31 -22.42 -5.43 -15.32
CA LYS A 31 -22.25 -4.48 -14.20
C LYS A 31 -22.48 -5.16 -12.85
N CYS A 32 -23.55 -5.96 -12.75
CA CYS A 32 -23.83 -6.75 -11.56
C CYS A 32 -22.70 -7.75 -11.32
N THR A 33 -22.33 -8.58 -12.29
CA THR A 33 -21.26 -9.57 -12.10
C THR A 33 -19.93 -8.93 -11.69
N PHE A 34 -19.55 -7.82 -12.31
CA PHE A 34 -18.34 -7.09 -11.98
C PHE A 34 -18.37 -6.51 -10.57
N LEU A 35 -19.50 -5.90 -10.19
CA LEU A 35 -19.67 -5.33 -8.86
C LEU A 35 -19.99 -6.38 -7.79
N LEU A 36 -20.36 -7.61 -8.16
CA LEU A 36 -20.90 -8.63 -7.25
C LEU A 36 -20.00 -9.88 -7.13
N PHE A 37 -18.92 -10.05 -7.90
CA PHE A 37 -18.05 -11.24 -7.85
C PHE A 37 -16.68 -10.99 -7.16
N PRO A 38 -16.19 -11.89 -6.28
CA PRO A 38 -16.91 -12.99 -5.61
C PRO A 38 -17.70 -12.51 -4.38
N ASP A 39 -17.32 -11.37 -3.78
CA ASP A 39 -17.89 -10.83 -2.55
C ASP A 39 -18.61 -9.49 -2.77
N GLY A 40 -18.92 -9.16 -4.02
CA GLY A 40 -19.16 -7.79 -4.39
C GLY A 40 -20.47 -7.18 -3.85
N VAL A 41 -21.48 -7.99 -3.48
CA VAL A 41 -22.65 -7.49 -2.71
C VAL A 41 -22.20 -7.00 -1.34
N GLN A 42 -21.35 -7.76 -0.64
CA GLN A 42 -20.82 -7.39 0.68
C GLN A 42 -19.88 -6.19 0.58
N GLU A 43 -19.04 -6.14 -0.46
CA GLU A 43 -18.18 -4.98 -0.73
C GLU A 43 -19.03 -3.74 -1.03
N PHE A 44 -20.09 -3.87 -1.83
CA PHE A 44 -21.02 -2.78 -2.13
C PHE A 44 -21.65 -2.21 -0.85
N PHE A 45 -22.20 -3.06 0.02
CA PHE A 45 -22.77 -2.60 1.29
C PHE A 45 -21.70 -2.09 2.27
N SER A 46 -20.49 -2.63 2.25
CA SER A 46 -19.36 -2.11 3.04
C SER A 46 -18.93 -0.72 2.56
N ILE A 47 -18.99 -0.45 1.25
CA ILE A 47 -18.71 0.88 0.68
C ILE A 47 -19.83 1.87 1.05
N LEU A 48 -21.09 1.45 0.99
CA LEU A 48 -22.22 2.27 1.42
C LEU A 48 -22.15 2.57 2.92
N ASP A 49 -21.84 1.57 3.76
CA ASP A 49 -21.60 1.75 5.19
C ASP A 49 -20.46 2.75 5.41
N ASN A 50 -19.32 2.64 4.70
CA ASN A 50 -18.25 3.65 4.79
C ASN A 50 -18.68 5.07 4.34
N CYS A 51 -19.69 5.20 3.48
CA CYS A 51 -20.22 6.50 3.06
C CYS A 51 -21.12 7.13 4.14
N GLU A 52 -21.87 6.32 4.89
CA GLU A 52 -22.80 6.77 5.95
C GLU A 52 -22.12 6.79 7.34
N SER A 53 -21.47 5.70 7.70
CA SER A 53 -20.68 5.49 8.91
C SER A 53 -19.33 6.18 8.76
N ARG A 54 -19.09 7.21 9.59
CA ARG A 54 -17.81 7.96 9.64
C ARG A 54 -16.61 7.13 10.13
N VAL A 55 -16.76 5.81 10.26
CA VAL A 55 -15.76 4.90 10.80
C VAL A 55 -15.33 3.95 9.69
N PRO A 56 -14.07 3.95 9.26
CA PRO A 56 -13.60 3.03 8.24
C PRO A 56 -13.63 1.59 8.75
N GLN A 57 -14.52 0.76 8.22
CA GLN A 57 -14.38 -0.69 8.38
C GLN A 57 -13.28 -1.18 7.43
N LEU A 58 -12.10 -1.41 7.99
CA LEU A 58 -10.87 -1.77 7.28
C LEU A 58 -10.79 -3.30 7.12
N GLY A 59 -11.61 -3.85 6.23
CA GLY A 59 -11.46 -5.22 5.70
C GLY A 59 -10.44 -5.27 4.55
N ASP A 60 -9.93 -6.45 4.22
CA ASP A 60 -9.11 -6.68 3.02
C ASP A 60 -10.01 -6.75 1.76
N ASN A 61 -10.84 -5.70 1.58
CA ASN A 61 -11.80 -5.62 0.50
C ASN A 61 -11.06 -5.32 -0.81
N ARG A 62 -11.48 -5.95 -1.92
CA ARG A 62 -10.89 -5.73 -3.25
C ARG A 62 -11.21 -4.33 -3.77
N VAL A 63 -12.33 -3.76 -3.35
CA VAL A 63 -12.73 -2.37 -3.64
C VAL A 63 -12.85 -1.58 -2.34
N MET A 64 -12.07 -0.50 -2.22
CA MET A 64 -12.07 0.39 -1.06
C MET A 64 -12.55 1.78 -1.45
N HIS A 65 -13.28 2.43 -0.55
CA HIS A 65 -13.58 3.85 -0.70
C HIS A 65 -12.29 4.69 -0.59
N SER A 66 -12.18 5.76 -1.39
CA SER A 66 -10.94 6.55 -1.48
C SER A 66 -10.47 7.10 -0.13
N LYS A 67 -11.40 7.50 0.74
CA LYS A 67 -11.10 7.97 2.11
C LYS A 67 -10.47 6.90 3.00
N SER A 68 -10.71 5.62 2.70
CA SER A 68 -10.23 4.49 3.51
C SER A 68 -8.86 3.98 3.05
N ILE A 69 -8.40 4.36 1.84
CA ILE A 69 -7.13 3.89 1.27
C ILE A 69 -5.92 4.28 2.14
N LEU A 70 -5.82 5.54 2.55
CA LEU A 70 -4.68 6.02 3.33
C LEU A 70 -4.64 5.36 4.73
N PRO A 71 -5.73 5.36 5.53
CA PRO A 71 -5.76 4.62 6.80
C PRO A 71 -5.43 3.14 6.66
N TRP A 72 -5.91 2.51 5.59
CA TRP A 72 -5.62 1.09 5.31
C TRP A 72 -4.14 0.85 5.00
N LEU A 73 -3.54 1.65 4.12
CA LEU A 73 -2.11 1.53 3.79
C LEU A 73 -1.25 1.76 5.03
N LEU A 74 -1.58 2.75 5.86
CA LEU A 74 -0.89 3.00 7.13
C LEU A 74 -0.95 1.79 8.05
N ARG A 75 -2.15 1.24 8.27
CA ARG A 75 -2.34 0.05 9.11
C ARG A 75 -1.54 -1.14 8.57
N LYS A 76 -1.57 -1.37 7.25
CA LYS A 76 -0.82 -2.47 6.62
C LYS A 76 0.69 -2.31 6.79
N ALA A 77 1.21 -1.08 6.72
CA ALA A 77 2.62 -0.80 6.99
C ALA A 77 2.97 -1.08 8.46
N GLN A 78 2.14 -0.65 9.41
CA GLN A 78 2.31 -0.91 10.84
C GLN A 78 2.26 -2.40 11.20
N GLU A 79 1.37 -3.17 10.57
CA GLU A 79 1.31 -4.62 10.75
C GLU A 79 2.60 -5.30 10.29
N LEU A 80 3.18 -4.86 9.17
CA LEU A 80 4.47 -5.34 8.68
C LEU A 80 5.63 -4.94 9.60
N GLU A 81 5.61 -3.72 10.16
CA GLU A 81 6.58 -3.28 11.18
C GLU A 81 6.49 -4.09 12.47
N GLN A 82 5.30 -4.58 12.84
CA GLN A 82 5.11 -5.36 14.07
C GLN A 82 5.29 -6.87 13.85
N ALA A 83 5.36 -7.31 12.60
CA ALA A 83 5.56 -8.70 12.25
C ALA A 83 6.88 -9.21 12.85
N ARG A 84 6.77 -10.02 13.91
CA ARG A 84 7.86 -10.86 14.41
C ARG A 84 8.00 -12.02 13.43
N GLY A 85 9.19 -12.20 12.83
CA GLY A 85 9.41 -13.27 11.85
C GLY A 85 8.86 -14.61 12.36
N GLY A 86 7.92 -15.22 11.62
CA GLY A 86 7.06 -16.31 12.14
C GLY A 86 7.79 -17.64 12.39
N PHE A 87 7.47 -18.36 13.46
CA PHE A 87 8.07 -19.67 13.76
C PHE A 87 7.90 -20.70 12.61
N ALA A 88 8.99 -21.43 12.34
CA ALA A 88 9.15 -22.68 11.56
C ALA A 88 8.10 -23.01 10.47
N GLY A 89 8.41 -22.71 9.21
CA GLY A 89 7.70 -23.23 8.03
C GLY A 89 8.24 -22.62 6.72
N ILE A 90 8.34 -23.42 5.66
CA ILE A 90 8.89 -23.04 4.34
C ILE A 90 8.10 -21.83 3.80
N GLY A 91 8.74 -20.66 3.69
CA GLY A 91 8.11 -19.38 3.27
C GLY A 91 8.19 -18.23 4.29
N ARG A 92 9.05 -18.33 5.30
CA ARG A 92 9.23 -17.28 6.33
C ARG A 92 9.83 -16.01 5.73
N MET A 93 9.02 -14.95 5.64
CA MET A 93 9.50 -13.59 5.38
C MET A 93 10.45 -13.18 6.53
N SER A 94 11.67 -12.77 6.18
CA SER A 94 12.63 -12.28 7.18
C SER A 94 12.15 -10.95 7.80
N ARG A 95 12.67 -10.63 9.00
CA ARG A 95 12.37 -9.34 9.65
C ARG A 95 12.74 -8.17 8.73
N ASN A 96 13.89 -8.25 8.07
CA ASN A 96 14.36 -7.22 7.15
C ASN A 96 13.46 -7.12 5.91
N GLU A 97 13.00 -8.24 5.34
CA GLU A 97 12.01 -8.19 4.25
C GLU A 97 10.68 -7.56 4.68
N ALA A 98 10.22 -7.82 5.90
CA ALA A 98 9.02 -7.20 6.45
C ALA A 98 9.18 -5.67 6.55
N LEU A 99 10.32 -5.22 7.08
CA LEU A 99 10.68 -3.81 7.18
C LEU A 99 10.77 -3.14 5.80
N VAL A 100 11.42 -3.77 4.82
CA VAL A 100 11.50 -3.25 3.45
C VAL A 100 10.11 -3.14 2.81
N LYS A 101 9.22 -4.12 3.03
CA LYS A 101 7.83 -4.04 2.55
C LYS A 101 7.05 -2.91 3.23
N ALA A 102 7.20 -2.73 4.54
CA ALA A 102 6.60 -1.63 5.27
C ALA A 102 7.09 -0.27 4.75
N ALA A 103 8.41 -0.11 4.60
CA ALA A 103 9.04 1.09 4.06
C ALA A 103 8.46 1.47 2.69
N ASN A 104 8.35 0.50 1.77
CA ASN A 104 7.76 0.74 0.44
C ASN A 104 6.32 1.24 0.50
N ILE A 105 5.52 0.80 1.48
CA ILE A 105 4.18 1.35 1.67
C ILE A 105 4.25 2.82 2.12
N TYR A 106 5.12 3.15 3.08
CA TYR A 106 5.32 4.54 3.52
C TYR A 106 5.75 5.47 2.40
N ALA A 107 6.68 5.03 1.53
CA ALA A 107 7.08 5.80 0.36
C ALA A 107 5.89 6.10 -0.57
N ARG A 108 5.01 5.12 -0.80
CA ARG A 108 3.81 5.29 -1.64
C ARG A 108 2.81 6.30 -1.08
N ILE A 109 2.75 6.47 0.24
CA ILE A 109 1.85 7.43 0.89
C ILE A 109 2.54 8.75 1.27
N GLY A 110 3.82 8.92 0.91
CA GLY A 110 4.59 10.16 1.10
C GLY A 110 5.30 10.28 2.45
N TYR A 111 5.33 9.23 3.25
CA TYR A 111 5.91 9.19 4.60
C TYR A 111 7.42 8.88 4.50
N MET A 112 8.17 9.80 3.89
CA MET A 112 9.56 9.56 3.48
C MET A 112 10.52 9.36 4.66
N ARG A 113 10.26 10.00 5.80
CA ARG A 113 11.08 9.81 7.00
C ARG A 113 10.96 8.37 7.51
N GLN A 114 9.73 7.87 7.65
CA GLN A 114 9.46 6.50 8.06
C GLN A 114 10.06 5.48 7.07
N TYR A 115 10.00 5.75 5.76
CA TYR A 115 10.70 4.92 4.78
C TYR A 115 12.21 4.85 5.06
N CYS A 116 12.87 6.00 5.25
CA CYS A 116 14.31 6.05 5.48
C CYS A 116 14.69 5.34 6.78
N ASP A 117 13.96 5.58 7.87
CA ASP A 117 14.22 4.97 9.18
C ASP A 117 14.11 3.43 9.12
N LEU A 118 13.07 2.90 8.46
CA LEU A 118 12.90 1.45 8.29
C LEU A 118 13.92 0.82 7.33
N MET A 119 14.35 1.55 6.29
CA MET A 119 15.42 1.09 5.40
C MET A 119 16.75 1.00 6.15
N VAL A 120 17.05 1.95 7.05
CA VAL A 120 18.23 1.87 7.93
C VAL A 120 18.14 0.66 8.86
N GLU A 121 16.99 0.43 9.51
CA GLU A 121 16.78 -0.74 10.38
C GLU A 121 16.93 -2.06 9.63
N ALA A 122 16.49 -2.12 8.37
CA ALA A 122 16.63 -3.29 7.51
C ALA A 122 18.06 -3.55 7.00
N GLY A 123 19.01 -2.65 7.28
CA GLY A 123 20.40 -2.72 6.82
C GLY A 123 20.64 -2.11 5.43
N GLU A 124 19.65 -1.41 4.88
CA GLU A 124 19.61 -0.85 3.53
C GLU A 124 19.88 0.66 3.53
N ILE A 125 20.91 1.08 4.28
CA ILE A 125 21.22 2.50 4.54
C ILE A 125 21.47 3.29 3.25
N GLU A 126 22.09 2.68 2.24
CA GLU A 126 22.32 3.31 0.93
C GLU A 126 21.01 3.71 0.25
N LYS A 127 19.98 2.85 0.31
CA LYS A 127 18.65 3.16 -0.24
C LYS A 127 17.95 4.26 0.56
N ALA A 128 18.16 4.31 1.88
CA ALA A 128 17.66 5.39 2.71
C ALA A 128 18.31 6.74 2.35
N LEU A 129 19.63 6.76 2.12
CA LEU A 129 20.39 7.96 1.75
C LEU A 129 19.95 8.58 0.43
N LEU A 130 19.60 7.77 -0.57
CA LEU A 130 19.09 8.26 -1.85
C LEU A 130 17.75 9.02 -1.71
N VAL A 131 16.92 8.64 -0.75
CA VAL A 131 15.58 9.21 -0.54
C VAL A 131 15.58 10.30 0.54
N ALA A 132 16.53 10.29 1.46
CA ALA A 132 16.61 11.24 2.57
C ALA A 132 16.53 12.74 2.19
N PRO A 133 17.01 13.22 1.02
CA PRO A 133 16.80 14.61 0.62
C PRO A 133 15.32 15.00 0.45
N ALA A 134 14.44 14.04 0.12
CA ALA A 134 12.99 14.25 0.05
C ALA A 134 12.35 14.51 1.42
N VAL A 135 13.03 14.15 2.52
CA VAL A 135 12.63 14.51 3.88
C VAL A 135 13.08 15.93 4.18
N SER A 136 14.39 16.19 4.09
CA SER A 136 15.03 17.51 4.23
C SER A 136 16.53 17.39 4.01
N LEU A 137 17.19 18.50 3.67
CA LEU A 137 18.65 18.54 3.55
C LEU A 137 19.36 18.25 4.88
N SER A 138 18.84 18.75 6.01
CA SER A 138 19.41 18.50 7.34
C SER A 138 19.34 17.02 7.72
N TYR A 139 18.20 16.36 7.50
CA TYR A 139 18.06 14.92 7.73
C TYR A 139 19.04 14.10 6.88
N TRP A 140 19.21 14.46 5.61
CA TRP A 140 20.18 13.79 4.74
C TRP A 140 21.61 13.95 5.25
N GLN A 141 22.01 15.16 5.66
CA GLN A 141 23.34 15.42 6.22
C GLN A 141 23.59 14.59 7.48
N GLU A 142 22.63 14.57 8.41
CA GLU A 142 22.72 13.76 9.64
C GLU A 142 22.87 12.26 9.33
N LEU A 143 22.07 11.73 8.39
CA LEU A 143 22.15 10.32 8.00
C LEU A 143 23.47 10.01 7.29
N ALA A 144 23.95 10.89 6.41
CA ALA A 144 25.20 10.73 5.69
C ALA A 144 26.40 10.75 6.63
N SER A 145 26.43 11.66 7.61
CA SER A 145 27.48 11.70 8.64
C SER A 145 27.50 10.42 9.48
N LYS A 146 26.32 9.91 9.90
CA LYS A 146 26.24 8.63 10.63
C LYS A 146 26.76 7.47 9.79
N PHE A 147 26.38 7.40 8.51
CA PHE A 147 26.84 6.34 7.61
C PHE A 147 28.34 6.40 7.35
N ALA A 148 28.90 7.61 7.16
CA ALA A 148 30.34 7.79 7.01
C ALA A 148 31.11 7.28 8.25
N GLY A 149 30.62 7.56 9.46
CA GLY A 149 31.20 7.02 10.69
C GLY A 149 31.21 5.49 10.72
N LEU A 150 30.08 4.85 10.40
CA LEU A 150 29.98 3.38 10.33
C LEU A 150 30.95 2.75 9.31
N LEU A 151 31.23 3.44 8.21
CA LEU A 151 32.18 2.96 7.20
C LEU A 151 33.63 3.01 7.69
N VAL A 152 34.00 4.05 8.46
CA VAL A 152 35.32 4.15 9.10
C VAL A 152 35.48 3.00 10.11
N ASP A 153 34.50 2.81 10.99
CA ASP A 153 34.54 1.74 12.00
C ASP A 153 34.66 0.34 11.38
N ARG A 154 34.02 0.11 10.22
CA ARG A 154 34.11 -1.17 9.49
C ARG A 154 35.47 -1.37 8.82
N GLN A 155 36.21 -0.31 8.50
CA GLN A 155 37.55 -0.41 7.90
C GLN A 155 38.64 -0.68 8.95
N GLU A 156 38.39 -0.37 10.23
CA GLU A 156 39.34 -0.56 11.33
C GLU A 156 39.18 -1.93 12.05
N ALA A 157 38.18 -2.74 11.67
CA ALA A 157 37.88 -4.06 12.21
C ALA A 157 38.29 -5.20 11.26
#